data_AF-A0A2L0BL28-F1
#
_entry.id   AF-A0A2L0BL28-F1
#
_cell.length_a   1.000
_cell.length_b   1.000
_cell.length_c   1.000
_cell.angle_alpha   90.00
_cell.angle_beta   90.00
_cell.angle_gamma   90.00
#
_symmetry.space_group_name_H-M   'P 1'
#
loop_
_entity.id
_entity.type
_entity.pdbx_description
1 polymer ?
#
loop_
_entity_poly.entity_id
_entity_poly.type
_entity_poly.pdbx_seq_one_letter_code
_entity_poly.pdbx_strand_id
1 'polypeptide(L)'
;EVYNELEVNRPKVETVLAQGQEYLKRGSNAASNLQHGLRTLKQRWDSVLARANDKKIKLEIALREATEFHEALQAFVEWLTNAEKHLTNLKPVSRVLDTIQTQIEEHKLFQKDVSAHREIVLNLDKKGTHLKYFSQKQDVILIKNLLVS
;
A
#
# COMPACT_ATOMS: atom_id res chain seq x y z
N GLU A 1 13.99 8.12 3.32
CA GLU A 1 15.05 8.94 3.95
C GLU A 1 15.69 8.21 5.12
N VAL A 2 14.99 8.01 6.25
CA VAL A 2 15.54 7.32 7.45
C VAL A 2 16.12 5.92 7.18
N TYR A 3 15.47 5.11 6.34
CA TYR A 3 16.00 3.78 5.99
C TYR A 3 17.34 3.86 5.25
N ASN A 4 17.47 4.82 4.32
CA ASN A 4 18.69 5.02 3.55
C ASN A 4 19.82 5.54 4.46
N GLU A 5 19.50 6.42 5.41
CA GLU A 5 20.46 6.87 6.41
C GLU A 5 20.97 5.73 7.30
N LEU A 6 20.11 4.75 7.62
CA LEU A 6 20.54 3.55 8.35
C LEU A 6 21.48 2.69 7.51
N GLU A 7 21.18 2.45 6.24
CA GLU A 7 22.09 1.70 5.37
C GLU A 7 23.45 2.39 5.21
N VAL A 8 23.48 3.72 5.11
CA VAL A 8 24.73 4.50 5.04
C VAL A 8 25.53 4.42 6.35
N ASN A 9 24.86 4.36 7.51
CA ASN A 9 25.54 4.33 8.81
C ASN A 9 25.87 2.92 9.32
N ARG A 10 25.27 1.87 8.74
CA ARG A 10 25.56 0.46 9.03
C ARG A 10 27.06 0.13 9.10
N PRO A 11 27.89 0.42 8.08
CA PRO A 11 29.30 0.05 8.11
C PRO A 11 30.08 0.77 9.22
N LYS A 12 29.69 2.00 9.58
CA LYS A 12 30.34 2.76 10.66
C LYS A 12 30.06 2.11 12.01
N VAL A 13 28.81 1.72 12.26
CA VAL A 13 28.41 1.06 13.52
C VAL A 13 29.06 -0.32 13.64
N GLU A 14 29.08 -1.10 12.56
CA GLU A 14 29.74 -2.41 12.52
C GLU A 14 31.25 -2.28 12.77
N THR A 15 31.90 -1.27 12.20
CA THR A 15 33.32 -0.98 12.42
C THR A 15 33.61 -0.64 13.87
N VAL A 16 32.84 0.26 14.50
CA VAL A 16 33.03 0.64 15.91
C VAL A 16 32.82 -0.56 16.84
N LEU A 17 31.82 -1.40 16.56
CA LEU A 17 31.59 -2.64 17.31
C LEU A 17 32.76 -3.62 17.15
N ALA A 18 33.25 -3.83 15.93
CA ALA A 18 34.36 -4.73 15.65
C ALA A 18 35.66 -4.28 16.33
N GLN A 19 36.03 -3.01 16.18
CA GLN A 19 37.21 -2.42 16.81
C GLN A 19 37.11 -2.50 18.34
N GLY A 20 35.96 -2.12 18.91
CA GLY A 20 35.75 -2.19 20.37
C GLY A 20 35.88 -3.61 20.93
N GLN A 21 35.39 -4.62 20.21
CA GLN A 21 35.55 -6.02 20.59
C GLN A 21 37.00 -6.49 20.50
N GLU A 22 37.75 -6.04 19.49
CA GLU A 22 39.18 -6.33 19.35
C GLU A 22 40.00 -5.73 20.50
N TYR A 23 39.70 -4.49 20.90
CA TYR A 23 40.32 -3.85 22.07
C TYR A 23 40.05 -4.63 23.37
N LEU A 24 38.80 -5.07 23.59
CA LEU A 24 38.45 -5.89 24.76
C LEU A 24 39.18 -7.25 24.79
N LYS A 25 39.43 -7.86 23.62
CA LYS A 25 40.19 -9.12 23.52
C LYS A 25 41.69 -8.95 23.84
N ARG A 26 42.26 -7.77 23.55
CA ARG A 26 43.68 -7.47 23.73
C ARG A 26 44.03 -6.93 25.12
N GLY A 27 43.07 -6.35 25.84
CA GLY A 27 43.28 -5.79 27.18
C GLY A 27 43.15 -6.82 28.30
N SER A 28 44.13 -6.87 29.22
CA SER A 28 44.09 -7.74 30.41
C SER A 28 43.08 -7.26 31.48
N ASN A 29 42.68 -5.99 31.45
CA ASN A 29 41.63 -5.43 32.29
C ASN A 29 40.44 -5.07 31.41
N ALA A 30 39.39 -5.89 31.43
CA ALA A 30 38.13 -5.57 30.77
C ALA A 30 37.58 -4.26 31.37
N ALA A 31 37.66 -3.15 30.62
CA ALA A 31 36.99 -1.91 31.02
C ALA A 31 35.48 -2.17 30.98
N SER A 32 34.89 -2.48 32.13
CA SER A 32 33.45 -2.77 32.29
C SER A 32 32.56 -1.73 31.60
N ASN A 33 32.99 -0.46 31.64
CA ASN A 33 32.34 0.65 30.95
C ASN A 33 32.36 0.53 29.42
N LEU A 34 33.47 0.09 28.82
CA LEU A 34 33.57 -0.14 27.37
C LEU A 34 32.68 -1.31 26.94
N GLN A 35 32.72 -2.42 27.68
CA GLN A 35 31.86 -3.58 27.41
C GLN A 35 30.37 -3.22 27.50
N HIS A 36 29.99 -2.43 28.51
CA HIS A 36 28.63 -1.91 28.63
C HIS A 36 28.28 -1.00 27.45
N GLY A 37 29.13 -0.04 27.10
CA GLY A 37 28.92 0.87 25.98
C GLY A 37 28.72 0.17 24.64
N LEU A 38 29.55 -0.83 24.32
CA LEU A 38 29.40 -1.63 23.08
C LEU A 38 28.11 -2.44 23.08
N ARG A 39 27.71 -3.01 24.23
CA ARG A 39 26.44 -3.72 24.37
C ARG A 39 25.25 -2.78 24.13
N THR A 40 25.26 -1.60 24.74
CA THR A 40 24.22 -0.59 24.57
C THR A 40 24.15 -0.09 23.14
N LEU A 41 25.30 0.17 22.49
CA LEU A 41 25.37 0.58 21.09
C LEU A 41 24.72 -0.48 20.19
N LYS A 42 25.11 -1.75 20.36
CA LYS A 42 24.53 -2.87 19.61
C LYS A 42 23.02 -2.97 19.80
N GLN A 43 22.56 -2.92 21.05
CA GLN A 43 21.13 -3.01 21.36
C GLN A 43 20.32 -1.86 20.72
N ARG A 44 20.83 -0.62 20.79
CA ARG A 44 20.17 0.54 20.18
C ARG A 44 20.16 0.45 18.66
N TRP A 45 21.27 0.02 18.07
CA TRP A 45 21.38 -0.19 16.63
C TRP A 45 20.38 -1.23 16.13
N ASP A 46 20.38 -2.42 16.75
CA ASP A 46 19.47 -3.52 16.41
C ASP A 46 18.00 -3.09 16.58
N SER A 47 17.68 -2.30 17.62
CA SER A 47 16.34 -1.76 17.85
C SER A 47 15.88 -0.77 16.76
N VAL A 48 16.73 0.18 16.39
CA VAL A 48 16.41 1.16 15.33
C VAL A 48 16.25 0.48 13.98
N LEU A 49 17.15 -0.47 13.65
CA LEU A 49 17.06 -1.25 12.43
C LEU A 49 15.77 -2.07 12.36
N ALA A 50 15.39 -2.72 13.46
CA ALA A 50 14.14 -3.48 13.54
C ALA A 50 12.91 -2.58 13.31
N ARG A 51 12.86 -1.42 13.96
CA ARG A 51 11.75 -0.45 13.80
C ARG A 51 11.68 0.11 12.37
N ALA A 52 12.82 0.39 11.76
CA ALA A 52 12.88 0.91 10.40
C ALA A 52 12.44 -0.14 9.37
N ASN A 53 12.86 -1.41 9.53
CA ASN A 53 12.39 -2.51 8.69
C ASN A 53 10.88 -2.74 8.84
N ASP A 54 10.35 -2.78 10.07
CA ASP A 54 8.91 -2.91 10.31
C ASP A 54 8.11 -1.79 9.64
N LYS A 55 8.59 -0.54 9.77
CA LYS A 55 7.94 0.61 9.12
C LYS A 55 8.01 0.52 7.60
N LYS A 56 9.15 0.12 7.02
CA LYS A 56 9.32 -0.08 5.59
C LYS A 56 8.33 -1.12 5.05
N ILE A 57 8.26 -2.28 5.68
CA ILE A 57 7.34 -3.37 5.29
C ILE A 57 5.89 -2.88 5.32
N LYS A 58 5.49 -2.19 6.40
CA LYS A 58 4.12 -1.64 6.51
C LYS A 58 3.81 -0.62 5.40
N LEU A 59 4.75 0.24 5.05
CA LEU A 59 4.58 1.21 3.97
C LEU A 59 4.53 0.54 2.60
N GLU A 60 5.36 -0.47 2.34
CA GLU A 60 5.33 -1.24 1.08
C GLU A 60 4.00 -1.98 0.90
N ILE A 61 3.48 -2.61 1.96
CA ILE A 61 2.17 -3.27 1.94
C ILE A 61 1.07 -2.23 1.69
N ALA A 62 1.06 -1.13 2.44
CA ALA A 62 0.03 -0.10 2.31
C ALA A 62 0.06 0.58 0.93
N LEU A 63 1.25 0.81 0.36
CA LEU A 63 1.39 1.35 -0.99
C LEU A 63 0.81 0.38 -2.02
N ARG A 64 1.17 -0.91 -1.95
CA ARG A 64 0.63 -1.92 -2.86
C ARG A 64 -0.90 -1.98 -2.80
N GLU A 65 -1.46 -2.06 -1.60
CA GLU A 65 -2.91 -2.10 -1.42
C GLU A 65 -3.60 -0.82 -1.94
N ALA A 66 -2.98 0.35 -1.72
CA ALA A 66 -3.49 1.62 -2.23
C ALA A 66 -3.45 1.70 -3.76
N THR A 67 -2.39 1.21 -4.40
CA THR A 67 -2.27 1.12 -5.86
C THR A 67 -3.34 0.19 -6.43
N GLU A 68 -3.48 -1.03 -5.90
CA GLU A 68 -4.51 -1.97 -6.34
C GLU A 68 -5.92 -1.41 -6.18
N PHE A 69 -6.19 -0.72 -5.07
CA PHE A 69 -7.47 -0.05 -4.86
C PHE A 69 -7.70 1.07 -5.87
N HIS A 70 -6.67 1.89 -6.13
CA HIS A 70 -6.76 3.00 -7.07
C HIS A 70 -7.05 2.50 -8.49
N GLU A 71 -6.31 1.50 -8.97
CA GLU A 71 -6.51 0.89 -10.30
C GLU A 71 -7.92 0.31 -10.44
N ALA A 72 -8.36 -0.47 -9.45
CA ALA A 72 -9.70 -1.06 -9.46
C ALA A 72 -10.81 0.02 -9.41
N LEU A 73 -10.59 1.10 -8.67
CA LEU A 73 -11.51 2.24 -8.62
C LEU A 73 -11.59 2.96 -9.97
N GLN A 74 -10.45 3.23 -10.62
CA GLN A 74 -10.44 3.86 -11.94
C GLN A 74 -11.17 3.01 -12.97
N ALA A 75 -10.91 1.70 -13.01
CA ALA A 75 -11.61 0.78 -13.90
C ALA A 75 -13.12 0.77 -13.65
N PHE A 76 -13.55 0.79 -12.38
CA PHE A 76 -14.96 0.85 -12.03
C PHE A 76 -15.62 2.19 -12.42
N VAL A 77 -14.93 3.32 -12.24
CA VAL A 77 -15.42 4.65 -12.65
C VAL A 77 -15.54 4.74 -14.17
N GLU A 78 -14.59 4.19 -14.92
CA GLU A 78 -14.66 4.11 -16.37
C GLU A 78 -15.86 3.28 -16.83
N TRP A 79 -16.05 2.08 -16.25
CA TRP A 79 -17.21 1.25 -16.53
C TRP A 79 -18.51 1.99 -16.20
N LEU A 80 -18.61 2.62 -15.03
CA LEU A 80 -19.81 3.35 -14.60
C LEU A 80 -20.14 4.49 -15.58
N THR A 81 -19.12 5.25 -15.99
CA THR A 81 -19.26 6.32 -16.98
C THR A 81 -19.80 5.78 -18.32
N ASN A 82 -19.30 4.62 -18.76
CA ASN A 82 -19.77 3.98 -19.99
C ASN A 82 -21.19 3.43 -19.85
N ALA A 83 -21.55 2.87 -18.69
CA ALA A 83 -22.90 2.41 -18.40
C ALA A 83 -23.91 3.56 -18.40
N GLU A 84 -23.57 4.70 -17.80
CA GLU A 84 -24.38 5.92 -17.83
C GLU A 84 -24.57 6.46 -19.25
N LYS A 85 -23.49 6.50 -20.05
CA LYS A 85 -23.56 6.87 -21.46
C LYS A 85 -24.43 5.91 -22.27
N HIS A 86 -24.32 4.61 -22.03
CA HIS A 86 -25.15 3.60 -22.69
C HIS A 86 -26.63 3.86 -22.44
N LEU A 87 -27.03 4.04 -21.17
CA LEU A 87 -28.40 4.37 -20.77
C LEU A 87 -28.91 5.68 -21.39
N THR A 88 -28.06 6.71 -21.41
CA THR A 88 -28.41 8.03 -21.96
C THR A 88 -28.63 7.99 -23.47
N ASN A 89 -27.93 7.08 -24.17
CA ASN A 89 -28.02 6.91 -25.62
C ASN A 89 -29.07 5.88 -26.07
N LEU A 90 -29.82 5.28 -25.15
CA LEU A 90 -30.88 4.34 -25.52
C LEU A 90 -31.95 5.03 -26.38
N LYS A 91 -32.33 4.37 -27.48
CA LYS A 91 -33.41 4.84 -28.33
C LYS A 91 -34.75 4.76 -27.58
N PRO A 92 -35.73 5.63 -27.92
CA PRO A 92 -37.09 5.48 -27.44
C PRO A 92 -37.64 4.07 -27.70
N VAL A 93 -38.53 3.62 -26.83
CA VAL A 93 -39.19 2.31 -26.96
C VAL A 93 -39.93 2.22 -28.29
N SER A 94 -39.64 1.18 -29.07
CA SER A 94 -40.27 0.96 -30.36
C SER A 94 -41.70 0.42 -30.21
N ARG A 95 -42.55 0.72 -31.20
CA ARG A 95 -43.89 0.13 -31.36
C ARG A 95 -43.89 -1.05 -32.35
N VAL A 96 -42.73 -1.36 -32.91
CA VAL A 96 -42.52 -2.49 -33.83
C VAL A 96 -42.08 -3.70 -33.02
N LEU A 97 -42.79 -4.82 -33.14
CA LEU A 97 -42.59 -6.03 -32.33
C LEU A 97 -41.13 -6.54 -32.36
N ASP A 98 -40.55 -6.65 -33.55
CA ASP A 98 -39.17 -7.16 -33.67
C ASP A 98 -38.17 -6.23 -32.98
N THR A 99 -38.33 -4.91 -33.15
CA THR A 99 -37.43 -3.93 -32.53
C THR A 99 -37.59 -3.88 -31.01
N ILE A 100 -38.82 -3.94 -30.48
CA ILE A 100 -39.02 -3.96 -29.02
C ILE A 100 -38.46 -5.24 -28.40
N GLN A 101 -38.55 -6.38 -29.10
CA GLN A 101 -37.93 -7.62 -28.64
C GLN A 101 -36.41 -7.50 -28.55
N THR A 102 -35.76 -6.88 -29.56
CA THR A 102 -34.31 -6.58 -29.50
C THR A 102 -33.97 -5.64 -28.34
N GLN A 103 -34.73 -4.55 -28.16
CA GLN A 103 -34.52 -3.61 -27.06
C GLN A 103 -34.63 -4.29 -25.68
N ILE A 104 -35.57 -5.22 -25.51
CA ILE A 104 -35.74 -6.00 -24.28
C ILE A 104 -34.51 -6.88 -24.02
N GLU A 105 -34.02 -7.59 -25.03
CA GLU A 105 -32.85 -8.46 -24.85
C GLU A 105 -31.57 -7.66 -24.57
N GLU A 106 -31.35 -6.54 -25.27
CA GLU A 106 -30.25 -5.62 -24.98
C GLU A 106 -30.31 -5.10 -23.53
N HIS A 107 -31.50 -4.71 -23.06
CA HIS A 107 -31.66 -4.22 -21.69
C HIS A 107 -31.44 -5.33 -20.65
N LYS A 108 -31.86 -6.57 -20.92
CA LYS A 108 -31.56 -7.71 -20.04
C LYS A 108 -30.06 -7.97 -19.93
N LEU A 109 -29.32 -7.88 -21.06
CA LEU A 109 -27.86 -8.01 -21.05
C LEU A 109 -27.21 -6.91 -20.22
N PHE A 110 -27.67 -5.66 -20.37
CA PHE A 110 -27.20 -4.54 -19.56
C PHE A 110 -27.48 -4.76 -18.06
N GLN A 111 -28.69 -5.21 -17.68
CA GLN A 111 -29.01 -5.53 -16.28
C GLN A 111 -28.11 -6.61 -15.70
N LYS A 112 -27.75 -7.63 -16.50
CA LYS A 112 -26.81 -8.67 -16.09
C LYS A 112 -25.40 -8.10 -15.87
N ASP A 113 -24.93 -7.22 -16.75
CA ASP A 113 -23.64 -6.55 -16.62
C ASP A 113 -23.57 -5.67 -15.36
N VAL A 114 -24.59 -4.85 -15.11
CA VAL A 114 -24.71 -4.05 -13.87
C VAL A 114 -24.72 -4.95 -12.63
N SER A 115 -25.40 -6.09 -12.70
CA SER A 115 -25.45 -7.03 -11.58
C SER A 115 -24.09 -7.66 -11.29
N ALA A 116 -23.28 -7.96 -12.31
CA ALA A 116 -21.92 -8.47 -12.14
C ALA A 116 -21.00 -7.44 -11.46
N HIS A 117 -21.19 -6.15 -11.75
CA HIS A 117 -20.39 -5.07 -11.16
C HIS A 117 -20.78 -4.72 -9.71
N ARG A 118 -21.92 -5.24 -9.20
CA ARG A 118 -22.32 -5.07 -7.80
C ARG A 118 -21.29 -5.64 -6.82
N GLU A 119 -20.70 -6.79 -7.13
CA GLU A 119 -19.69 -7.39 -6.25
C GLU A 119 -18.40 -6.57 -6.23
N ILE A 120 -18.04 -5.98 -7.38
CA ILE A 120 -16.85 -5.14 -7.54
C ILE A 120 -16.95 -3.91 -6.63
N VAL A 121 -18.08 -3.19 -6.65
CA VAL A 121 -18.25 -1.99 -5.81
C VAL A 121 -18.25 -2.33 -4.31
N LEU A 122 -18.81 -3.48 -3.91
CA LEU A 122 -18.74 -3.94 -2.52
C LEU A 122 -17.31 -4.27 -2.09
N ASN A 123 -16.51 -4.86 -2.98
CA ASN A 123 -15.10 -5.12 -2.71
C ASN A 123 -14.29 -3.82 -2.64
N LEU A 124 -14.56 -2.87 -3.53
CA LEU A 124 -13.96 -1.54 -3.49
C LEU A 124 -14.27 -0.82 -2.17
N ASP A 125 -15.51 -0.86 -1.70
CA ASP A 125 -15.90 -0.24 -0.42
C ASP A 125 -15.15 -0.87 0.77
N LYS A 126 -15.04 -2.21 0.78
CA LYS A 126 -14.26 -2.93 1.79
C LYS A 126 -12.78 -2.56 1.75
N LYS A 127 -12.15 -2.57 0.56
CA LYS A 127 -10.73 -2.20 0.39
C LYS A 127 -10.48 -0.74 0.78
N GLY A 128 -11.34 0.18 0.34
CA GLY A 128 -11.26 1.59 0.68
C GLY A 128 -11.41 1.84 2.18
N THR A 129 -12.33 1.13 2.84
CA THR A 129 -12.52 1.18 4.29
C THR A 129 -11.29 0.63 5.02
N HIS A 130 -10.76 -0.51 4.60
CA HIS A 130 -9.54 -1.09 5.17
C HIS A 130 -8.37 -0.09 5.07
N LEU A 131 -8.12 0.46 3.88
CA LEU A 131 -7.05 1.43 3.67
C LEU A 131 -7.19 2.66 4.56
N LYS A 132 -8.41 3.19 4.69
CA LYS A 132 -8.72 4.35 5.54
C LYS A 132 -8.36 4.14 7.01
N TYR A 133 -8.58 2.93 7.55
CA TYR A 133 -8.33 2.63 8.96
C TYR A 133 -6.97 2.01 9.25
N PHE A 134 -6.38 1.32 8.27
CA PHE A 134 -5.06 0.70 8.39
C PHE A 134 -3.93 1.74 8.31
N SER A 135 -4.13 2.83 7.57
CA SER A 135 -3.13 3.89 7.44
C SER A 135 -3.25 4.93 8.58
N GLN A 136 -2.16 5.17 9.31
CA GLN A 136 -2.08 6.30 10.24
C GLN A 136 -2.10 7.62 9.45
N LYS A 137 -2.60 8.74 10.02
CA LYS A 137 -2.70 10.04 9.31
C LYS A 137 -1.44 10.46 8.54
N GLN A 138 -0.25 10.14 9.07
CA GLN A 138 1.04 10.44 8.43
C GLN A 138 1.33 9.54 7.22
N ASP A 139 0.91 8.28 7.25
CA ASP A 139 1.10 7.31 6.17
C ASP A 139 0.18 7.61 4.98
N VAL A 140 -1.03 8.13 5.24
CA VAL A 140 -1.97 8.59 4.21
C VAL A 140 -1.35 9.68 3.33
N ILE A 141 -0.68 10.66 3.95
CA ILE A 141 -0.04 11.77 3.22
C ILE A 141 1.11 11.24 2.35
N LEU A 142 1.90 10.31 2.89
CA LEU A 142 3.02 9.71 2.17
C LEU A 142 2.53 8.89 0.96
N ILE A 143 1.52 8.05 1.17
CA ILE A 143 0.93 7.21 0.12
C ILE A 143 0.29 8.09 -0.97
N LYS A 144 -0.44 9.14 -0.57
CA LYS A 144 -1.04 10.08 -1.53
C LYS A 144 0.02 10.79 -2.40
N ASN A 145 1.13 11.22 -1.81
CA ASN A 145 2.21 11.85 -2.57
C ASN A 145 2.88 10.85 -3.54
N LEU A 146 3.04 9.60 -3.13
CA LEU A 146 3.61 8.53 -3.97
C LEU A 146 2.70 8.10 -5.12
N LEU A 147 1.38 8.25 -5.00
CA LEU A 147 0.42 7.94 -6.08
C LEU A 147 0.28 9.07 -7.12
N VAL A 148 0.72 10.28 -6.80
CA VAL A 148 0.58 11.48 -7.65
C VAL A 148 1.93 11.90 -8.26
N SER A 149 3.02 11.26 -7.86
CA SER A 149 4.38 11.45 -8.42
C SER A 149 4.63 10.46 -9.56
#